data_AF-A0A527G2L3-F1
#
_entry.id   AF-A0A527G2L3-F1
#
_cell.length_a   1.000
_cell.length_b   1.000
_cell.length_c   1.000
_cell.angle_alpha   90.00
_cell.angle_beta   90.00
_cell.angle_gamma   90.00
#
_symmetry.space_group_name_H-M   'P 1'
#
loop_
_entity.id
_entity.type
_entity.pdbx_description
1 polymer ?
#
loop_
_entity_poly.entity_id
_entity_poly.type
_entity_poly.pdbx_seq_one_letter_code
_entity_poly.pdbx_strand_id
1 'polypeptide(L)'
;MSGILRRFLPQSVRGQFVAIIFIAVIVIMFVGSVVESFIENVDLPAAEDNARRAGVVAALLQETPAEARSAILATAKRAGFDFEILPKDQIAGIPQSYLQWRSVE
;
A
#
# COMPACT_ATOMS: atom_id res chain seq x y z
N MET A 1 -36.82 -14.28 -21.88
CA MET A 1 -35.46 -14.53 -21.32
C MET A 1 -35.45 -15.10 -19.89
N SER A 2 -36.60 -15.45 -19.27
CA SER A 2 -36.66 -15.99 -17.89
C SER A 2 -36.65 -17.53 -17.78
N GLY A 3 -36.82 -18.25 -18.90
CA GLY A 3 -36.91 -19.72 -18.92
C GLY A 3 -35.56 -20.45 -18.88
N ILE A 4 -34.49 -19.81 -19.35
CA ILE A 4 -33.15 -20.43 -19.41
C ILE A 4 -32.51 -20.47 -18.01
N LEU A 5 -32.71 -19.44 -17.18
CA LEU A 5 -32.22 -19.41 -15.80
C LEU A 5 -32.81 -20.53 -14.94
N ARG A 6 -34.11 -20.85 -15.08
CA ARG A 6 -34.77 -21.88 -14.27
C ARG A 6 -34.35 -23.31 -14.60
N ARG A 7 -33.80 -23.56 -15.80
CA ARG A 7 -33.39 -24.90 -16.22
C ARG A 7 -31.97 -25.27 -15.78
N PHE A 8 -31.15 -24.27 -15.46
CA PHE A 8 -29.77 -24.45 -15.00
C PHE A 8 -29.58 -24.20 -13.51
N LEU A 9 -30.63 -23.79 -12.78
CA LEU A 9 -30.59 -23.72 -11.32
C LEU A 9 -30.77 -25.13 -10.75
N PRO A 10 -29.74 -25.71 -10.08
CA PRO A 10 -29.89 -27.02 -9.48
C PRO A 10 -30.96 -26.96 -8.39
N GLN A 11 -32.08 -27.66 -8.59
CA GLN A 11 -33.15 -27.76 -7.58
C GLN A 11 -32.78 -28.71 -6.42
N SER A 12 -31.63 -29.39 -6.49
CA SER A 12 -31.12 -30.23 -5.41
C SER A 12 -30.20 -29.42 -4.49
N VAL A 13 -30.35 -29.60 -3.17
CA VAL A 13 -29.51 -28.98 -2.13
C VAL A 13 -28.02 -29.18 -2.43
N ARG A 14 -27.64 -30.38 -2.89
CA ARG A 14 -26.25 -30.70 -3.28
C ARG A 14 -25.77 -29.88 -4.47
N GLY A 15 -26.58 -29.67 -5.49
CA GLY A 15 -26.19 -28.87 -6.65
C GLY A 15 -26.11 -27.37 -6.33
N GLN A 16 -26.93 -26.86 -5.41
CA GLN A 16 -26.83 -25.48 -4.93
C GLN A 16 -25.52 -25.24 -4.18
N PHE A 17 -25.11 -26.17 -3.32
CA PHE A 17 -23.81 -26.07 -2.64
C PHE A 17 -22.64 -26.05 -3.63
N VAL A 18 -22.67 -26.91 -4.65
CA VAL A 18 -21.63 -26.92 -5.70
C VAL A 18 -21.61 -25.60 -6.47
N ALA A 19 -22.77 -25.05 -6.83
CA ALA A 19 -22.86 -23.76 -7.51
C ALA A 19 -22.32 -22.60 -6.66
N ILE A 20 -22.64 -22.57 -5.36
CA ILE A 20 -22.14 -21.55 -4.42
C ILE A 20 -20.62 -21.63 -4.31
N ILE A 21 -20.06 -22.84 -4.12
CA ILE A 21 -18.61 -23.04 -4.04
C ILE A 21 -17.93 -22.58 -5.34
N PHE A 22 -18.49 -22.96 -6.49
CA PHE A 22 -17.94 -22.58 -7.79
C PHE A 22 -17.93 -21.05 -7.99
N ILE A 23 -19.03 -20.38 -7.64
CA ILE A 23 -19.10 -18.92 -7.66
C ILE A 23 -18.10 -18.30 -6.68
N ALA A 24 -17.99 -18.83 -5.47
CA ALA A 24 -17.04 -18.34 -4.47
C ALA A 24 -15.58 -18.46 -4.96
N VAL A 25 -15.22 -19.57 -5.59
CA VAL A 25 -13.88 -19.75 -6.18
C VAL A 25 -13.62 -18.73 -7.28
N ILE A 26 -14.58 -18.52 -8.20
CA ILE A 26 -14.46 -17.49 -9.23
C ILE A 26 -14.28 -16.11 -8.60
N VAL A 27 -15.11 -15.76 -7.61
CA VAL A 27 -15.00 -14.46 -6.91
C VAL A 27 -13.64 -14.29 -6.26
N ILE A 28 -13.12 -15.31 -5.57
CA ILE A 28 -11.80 -15.25 -4.93
C ILE A 28 -10.69 -15.07 -5.98
N MET A 29 -10.76 -15.77 -7.12
CA MET A 29 -9.78 -15.60 -8.20
C MET A 29 -9.80 -14.19 -8.79
N PHE A 30 -10.98 -13.63 -9.03
CA PHE A 30 -11.12 -12.27 -9.56
C PHE A 30 -10.69 -11.22 -8.53
N VAL A 31 -11.05 -11.38 -7.25
CA VAL A 31 -10.64 -10.46 -6.19
C VAL A 31 -9.12 -10.51 -6.01
N GLY A 32 -8.51 -11.70 -6.05
CA GLY A 32 -7.06 -11.85 -6.02
C GLY A 32 -6.38 -11.09 -7.14
N SER A 33 -6.85 -11.26 -8.38
CA SER A 33 -6.31 -10.56 -9.56
C SER A 33 -6.52 -9.04 -9.49
N VAL A 34 -7.66 -8.57 -8.98
CA VAL A 34 -7.91 -7.13 -8.80
C VAL A 34 -7.01 -6.57 -7.70
N VAL A 35 -6.85 -7.25 -6.57
CA VAL A 35 -5.97 -6.82 -5.48
C VAL A 35 -4.51 -6.80 -5.93
N GLU A 36 -4.06 -7.85 -6.62
CA GLU A 36 -2.71 -7.94 -7.16
C GLU A 36 -2.46 -6.86 -8.21
N SER A 37 -3.41 -6.62 -9.12
CA SER A 37 -3.33 -5.52 -10.08
C SER A 37 -3.37 -4.13 -9.41
N PHE A 38 -4.09 -3.97 -8.29
CA PHE A 38 -4.04 -2.73 -7.51
C PHE A 38 -2.69 -2.55 -6.82
N ILE A 39 -2.07 -3.61 -6.30
CA ILE A 39 -0.74 -3.57 -5.67
C ILE A 39 0.37 -3.40 -6.71
N GLU A 40 0.22 -3.95 -7.91
CA GLU A 40 1.21 -3.84 -8.99
C GLU A 40 1.11 -2.49 -9.72
N ASN A 41 -0.10 -1.94 -9.90
CA ASN A 41 -0.28 -0.61 -10.49
C ASN A 41 -0.06 0.55 -9.51
N VAL A 42 -0.18 0.28 -8.21
CA VAL A 42 0.29 1.19 -7.18
C VAL A 42 1.66 0.68 -6.79
N ASP A 43 2.68 1.08 -7.54
CA ASP A 43 4.09 0.86 -7.23
C ASP A 43 4.38 1.50 -5.86
N LEU A 44 3.99 0.81 -4.78
CA LEU A 44 4.12 1.27 -3.41
C LEU A 44 5.58 1.05 -3.07
N PRO A 45 6.42 2.11 -3.05
CA PRO A 45 7.86 1.95 -2.87
C PRO A 45 8.09 1.31 -1.51
N ALA A 46 8.50 0.04 -1.49
CA ALA A 46 8.67 -0.85 -0.31
C ALA A 46 8.50 -0.12 1.03
N ALA A 47 7.25 0.21 1.38
CA ALA A 47 6.98 1.28 2.34
C ALA A 47 7.52 0.92 3.72
N GLU A 48 7.51 -0.38 4.03
CA GLU A 48 7.99 -0.93 5.28
C GLU A 48 9.52 -0.89 5.41
N ASP A 49 10.27 -1.14 4.33
CA ASP A 49 11.73 -1.05 4.34
C ASP A 49 12.18 0.42 4.38
N ASN A 50 11.49 1.28 3.64
CA ASN A 50 11.72 2.73 3.67
C ASN A 50 11.38 3.32 5.04
N ALA A 51 10.27 2.92 5.67
CA ALA A 51 9.91 3.34 7.03
C ALA A 51 10.93 2.87 8.06
N ARG A 52 11.44 1.63 7.94
CA ARG A 52 12.48 1.11 8.82
C ARG A 52 13.77 1.93 8.71
N ARG A 53 14.22 2.22 7.49
CA ARG A 53 15.42 3.02 7.23
C ARG A 53 15.25 4.47 7.70
N ALA A 54 14.09 5.08 7.45
CA ALA A 54 13.75 6.41 7.95
C ALA A 54 13.73 6.45 9.49
N GLY A 55 13.20 5.41 10.15
CA GLY A 55 13.20 5.27 11.60
C GLY A 55 14.61 5.22 12.19
N VAL A 56 15.55 4.51 11.55
CA VAL A 56 16.96 4.48 11.97
C VAL A 56 17.59 5.86 11.86
N VAL A 57 17.40 6.57 10.74
CA VAL A 57 17.96 7.92 10.56
C VAL A 57 17.34 8.90 11.56
N ALA A 58 16.03 8.81 11.82
CA ALA A 58 15.34 9.63 12.82
C ALA A 58 15.90 9.41 14.23
N ALA A 59 16.13 8.16 14.63
CA ALA A 59 16.74 7.84 15.92
C ALA A 59 18.17 8.40 16.03
N LEU A 60 18.96 8.30 14.95
CA LEU A 60 20.30 8.90 14.92
C LEU A 60 20.26 10.42 15.06
N LEU A 61 19.31 11.09 14.40
CA LEU A 61 19.12 12.54 14.51
C LEU A 61 18.67 12.96 15.91
N GLN A 62 17.88 12.13 16.60
CA GLN A 62 17.40 12.41 17.96
C GLN A 62 18.53 12.44 18.98
N GLU A 63 19.47 11.49 18.89
CA GLU A 63 20.64 11.39 19.78
C GLU A 63 21.77 12.36 19.41
N THR A 64 21.70 12.98 18.23
CA THR A 64 22.76 13.85 17.71
C THR A 64 22.51 15.32 18.05
N PRO A 65 23.51 16.06 18.56
CA PRO A 65 23.45 17.51 18.75
C PRO A 65 23.09 18.24 17.46
N ALA A 66 22.37 19.36 17.58
CA ALA A 66 21.82 20.08 16.43
C ALA A 66 22.88 20.46 15.39
N GLU A 67 24.11 20.80 15.82
CA GLU A 67 25.19 21.17 14.91
C GLU A 67 25.67 20.02 14.02
N ALA A 68 25.57 18.76 14.49
CA ALA A 68 26.08 17.57 13.82
C ALA A 68 25.02 16.83 12.97
N ARG A 69 23.73 17.19 13.09
CA ARG A 69 22.64 16.58 12.32
C ARG A 69 22.80 16.73 10.82
N SER A 70 23.40 17.85 10.37
CA SER A 70 23.68 18.12 8.96
C SER A 70 24.61 17.08 8.32
N ALA A 71 25.58 16.56 9.08
CA ALA A 71 26.50 15.52 8.61
C ALA A 71 25.78 14.17 8.41
N ILE A 72 24.82 13.84 9.29
CA ILE A 72 24.01 12.63 9.17
C ILE A 72 23.12 12.71 7.93
N LEU A 73 22.43 13.84 7.72
CA LEU A 73 21.61 14.05 6.52
C LEU A 73 22.43 14.00 5.24
N ALA A 74 23.61 14.64 5.22
CA ALA A 74 24.51 14.60 4.06
C ALA A 74 24.98 13.17 3.75
N THR A 75 25.22 12.36 4.78
CA THR A 75 25.60 10.95 4.63
C THR A 75 24.43 10.12 4.13
N ALA A 76 23.22 10.33 4.66
CA ALA A 76 22.01 9.68 4.20
C ALA A 76 21.73 9.99 2.72
N LYS A 77 21.90 11.24 2.30
CA LYS A 77 21.77 11.67 0.89
C LYS A 77 22.76 10.97 -0.03
N ARG A 78 24.01 10.80 0.39
CA ARG A 78 25.02 10.03 -0.37
C ARG A 78 24.69 8.53 -0.47
N ALA A 79 23.99 8.00 0.52
CA ALA A 79 23.47 6.63 0.50
C ALA A 79 22.18 6.47 -0.31
N GLY A 80 21.72 7.54 -0.98
CA GLY A 80 20.50 7.54 -1.80
C GLY A 80 19.22 7.83 -1.02
N PHE A 81 19.30 8.25 0.25
CA PHE A 81 18.13 8.67 1.01
C PHE A 81 18.01 10.20 1.05
N ASP A 82 16.99 10.74 0.40
CA ASP A 82 16.75 12.19 0.40
C ASP A 82 15.83 12.59 1.55
N PHE A 83 16.39 12.65 2.76
CA PHE A 83 15.66 13.10 3.95
C PHE A 83 15.79 14.61 4.14
N GLU A 84 14.66 15.25 4.46
CA GLU A 84 14.58 16.67 4.79
C GLU A 84 14.03 16.85 6.22
N ILE A 85 14.58 17.82 6.95
CA ILE A 85 14.04 18.21 8.27
C ILE A 85 13.03 19.33 8.03
N LEU A 86 11.77 19.04 8.31
CA LEU A 86 10.70 20.02 8.21
C LEU A 86 10.38 20.65 9.58
N PRO A 87 10.09 21.95 9.61
CA PRO A 87 9.49 22.61 10.78
C PRO A 87 8.17 21.95 11.17
N LYS A 88 7.87 21.92 12.48
CA LYS A 88 6.66 21.24 13.00
C LYS A 88 5.35 21.76 12.40
N ASP A 89 5.29 23.04 12.10
CA ASP A 89 4.16 23.70 11.45
C ASP A 89 3.91 23.19 10.02
N GLN A 90 4.96 22.80 9.31
CA GLN A 90 4.85 22.25 7.96
C GLN A 90 4.45 20.77 7.96
N ILE A 91 4.74 20.03 9.03
CA ILE A 91 4.35 18.61 9.18
C ILE A 91 2.83 18.44 9.10
N ALA A 92 2.07 19.38 9.64
CA ALA A 92 0.60 19.33 9.61
C ALA A 92 0.01 19.42 8.19
N GLY A 93 0.76 19.97 7.24
CA GLY A 93 0.36 20.09 5.83
C GLY A 93 0.78 18.90 4.97
N ILE A 94 1.52 17.94 5.51
CA ILE A 94 2.03 16.81 4.73
C ILE A 94 0.87 15.86 4.37
N PRO A 95 0.71 15.51 3.09
CA PRO A 95 -0.30 14.56 2.67
C PRO A 95 -0.16 13.22 3.40
N GLN A 96 -1.29 12.70 3.91
CA GLN A 96 -1.33 11.48 4.72
C GLN A 96 -1.45 10.21 3.88
N SER A 97 -1.53 10.33 2.55
CA SER A 97 -1.68 9.20 1.65
C SER A 97 -0.86 9.38 0.38
N TYR A 98 -0.37 8.26 -0.17
CA TYR A 98 0.36 8.23 -1.44
C TYR A 98 -0.43 8.86 -2.59
N LEU A 99 -1.75 8.66 -2.63
CA LEU A 99 -2.63 9.25 -3.64
C LEU A 99 -2.64 10.78 -3.59
N GLN A 100 -2.58 11.38 -2.41
CA GLN A 100 -2.48 12.83 -2.28
C GLN A 100 -1.09 13.32 -2.70
N TRP A 101 -0.03 12.60 -2.35
CA TRP A 101 1.34 12.92 -2.80
C TRP A 101 1.46 12.94 -4.32
N ARG A 102 0.92 11.92 -5.01
CA ARG A 102 0.92 11.84 -6.49
C ARG A 102 0.13 12.96 -7.18
N SER A 103 -0.82 13.58 -6.49
CA SER A 103 -1.61 14.70 -7.03
C SER A 103 -0.91 16.06 -6.92
N VAL A 104 0.24 16.12 -6.24
CA VAL A 104 1.02 17.35 -6.00
C VAL A 104 2.24 17.43 -6.94
N GLU A 105 2.62 16.34 -7.61
CA GLU A 105 3.56 16.34 -8.75
C GLU A 105 2.90 16.83 -10.05
#